data_AF-A0AAV5C730-F1
#
_entry.id   AF-A0AAV5C730-F1
#
_cell.length_a   1.000
_cell.length_b   1.000
_cell.length_c   1.000
_cell.angle_alpha   90.00
_cell.angle_beta   90.00
_cell.angle_gamma   90.00
#
_symmetry.space_group_name_H-M   'P 1'
#
loop_
_entity.id
_entity.type
_entity.pdbx_description
1 polymer ?
#
loop_
_entity_poly.entity_id
_entity_poly.type
_entity_poly.pdbx_seq_one_letter_code
_entity_poly.pdbx_strand_id
1 'polypeptide(L)'
;MCLNFFESMGFRCPERKGVADFLQEVTSKKDQRQYWARRDEPYRFVTVKEFVTAFKSFHTGRAIANELAVPFDKSKSHPAALTTTRTFQLMLMSVISMTLFFRTKMKRDSVTDGGIYIGALFFGVLMIMFNGFSEMALTVFKLPVFFKQRDLLFFPAWSYTIPSWILKIPITFIEVGGYTFLTYYVIGFDPNVGRFVKQYLLLLAVNQMASALFRFIGGIARNMIVSNVFASFMLLVVMVLGGFILVREKIKKWWIWGYWISPMMYAQNAISVNEMLGHSWNKILDSRTSNETLGVQVLKSRGVFTEAKWYWIGFGAMIGFTLLFNTLFTLALTYLRPYGNSRPSVSEEELKEKHANITGELLDVNNLASGSTRSTGINTESDSRTAEDGSSPAQRGMILPFVPLSLTFDDVRYSVDMPPEMKAQGVVEDRLELLKGVSGSFRPGVLTALMGVSGAGKTTLMDVLAGRKDWRVTVYESLLFSAWLRLPKEVDSNKRKIFIEEVMELVELKPLREMLWSGFLG
;
A
#
# COMPACT_ATOMS: atom_id res chain seq x y z
N MET A 1 -9.31 -31.36 4.89
CA MET A 1 -9.60 -30.74 6.21
C MET A 1 -11.09 -30.59 6.45
N CYS A 2 -11.83 -29.87 5.59
CA CYS A 2 -13.28 -29.69 5.74
C CYS A 2 -14.08 -31.00 5.59
N LEU A 3 -13.78 -31.82 4.57
CA LEU A 3 -14.46 -33.12 4.37
C LEU A 3 -14.27 -34.09 5.54
N ASN A 4 -13.06 -34.17 6.12
CA ASN A 4 -12.76 -35.02 7.27
C ASN A 4 -13.59 -34.65 8.51
N PHE A 5 -13.94 -33.36 8.68
CA PHE A 5 -14.83 -32.93 9.74
C PHE A 5 -16.25 -33.46 9.53
N PHE A 6 -16.82 -33.29 8.34
CA PHE A 6 -18.16 -33.78 8.02
C PHE A 6 -18.24 -35.32 8.05
N GLU A 7 -17.17 -36.01 7.63
CA GLU A 7 -17.06 -37.46 7.72
C GLU A 7 -17.03 -37.94 9.18
N SER A 8 -16.32 -37.23 10.07
CA SER A 8 -16.35 -37.50 11.52
C SER A 8 -17.76 -37.36 12.13
N MET A 9 -18.59 -36.51 11.53
CA MET A 9 -20.00 -36.30 11.90
C MET A 9 -20.98 -37.25 11.17
N GLY A 10 -20.47 -38.19 10.37
CA GLY A 10 -21.27 -39.21 9.68
C GLY A 10 -21.76 -38.83 8.28
N PHE A 11 -21.28 -37.72 7.71
CA PHE A 11 -21.65 -37.24 6.38
C PHE A 11 -20.50 -37.43 5.39
N ARG A 12 -20.76 -38.12 4.26
CA ARG A 12 -19.74 -38.39 3.25
C ARG A 12 -20.09 -37.71 1.93
N CYS A 13 -19.13 -37.02 1.34
CA CYS A 13 -19.27 -36.40 0.04
C CYS A 13 -19.17 -37.46 -1.07
N PRO A 14 -20.14 -37.55 -2.01
CA PRO A 14 -20.04 -38.43 -3.17
C PRO A 14 -18.92 -37.98 -4.13
N GLU A 15 -18.21 -38.93 -4.75
CA GLU A 15 -17.07 -38.65 -5.65
C GLU A 15 -17.43 -37.83 -6.90
N ARG A 16 -18.70 -37.83 -7.32
CA ARG A 16 -19.19 -37.12 -8.51
C ARG A 16 -19.70 -35.70 -8.24
N LYS A 17 -19.72 -35.26 -6.98
CA LYS A 17 -20.33 -33.98 -6.58
C LYS A 17 -19.28 -32.98 -6.11
N GLY A 18 -19.46 -31.71 -6.45
CA GLY A 18 -18.58 -30.63 -6.02
C GLY A 18 -18.60 -30.45 -4.51
N VAL A 19 -17.42 -30.24 -3.90
CA VAL A 19 -17.28 -30.07 -2.45
C VAL A 19 -18.07 -28.85 -1.94
N ALA A 20 -18.13 -27.77 -2.72
CA ALA A 20 -18.91 -26.58 -2.36
C ALA A 20 -20.42 -26.86 -2.29
N ASP A 21 -20.95 -27.58 -3.28
CA ASP A 21 -22.37 -27.96 -3.33
C ASP A 21 -22.71 -28.92 -2.18
N PHE A 22 -21.81 -29.87 -1.89
CA PHE A 22 -21.94 -30.75 -0.73
C PHE A 22 -22.03 -29.96 0.58
N LEU A 23 -21.16 -28.96 0.79
CA LEU A 23 -21.17 -28.15 2.01
C LEU A 23 -22.42 -27.29 2.15
N GLN A 24 -22.96 -26.79 1.03
CA GLN A 24 -24.20 -26.04 1.02
C GLN A 24 -25.41 -26.94 1.31
N GLU A 25 -25.42 -28.17 0.79
CA GLU A 25 -26.55 -29.07 0.94
C GLU A 25 -26.52 -29.90 2.24
N VAL A 26 -25.34 -30.21 2.80
CA VAL A 26 -25.21 -30.90 4.09
C VAL A 26 -25.68 -30.02 5.25
N THR A 27 -25.76 -28.71 5.06
CA THR A 27 -26.33 -27.75 6.03
C THR A 27 -27.82 -27.46 5.76
N SER A 28 -28.36 -27.91 4.63
CA SER A 28 -29.77 -27.77 4.25
C SER A 28 -30.64 -28.86 4.88
N LYS A 29 -31.78 -28.46 5.46
CA LYS A 29 -32.75 -29.39 6.07
C LYS A 29 -33.39 -30.36 5.07
N LYS A 30 -33.49 -29.96 3.81
CA LYS A 30 -34.10 -30.80 2.76
C LYS A 30 -33.15 -31.87 2.26
N ASP A 31 -31.86 -31.53 2.21
CA ASP A 31 -30.87 -32.24 1.39
C ASP A 31 -29.84 -33.00 2.23
N GLN A 32 -29.72 -32.69 3.52
CA GLN A 32 -28.71 -33.30 4.41
C GLN A 32 -28.83 -34.84 4.52
N ARG A 33 -30.05 -35.40 4.44
CA ARG A 33 -30.27 -36.85 4.56
C ARG A 33 -29.56 -37.66 3.49
N GLN A 34 -29.40 -37.11 2.28
CA GLN A 34 -28.81 -37.84 1.15
C GLN A 34 -27.31 -38.13 1.33
N TYR A 35 -26.67 -37.43 2.27
CA TYR A 35 -25.24 -37.53 2.56
C TYR A 35 -24.91 -38.38 3.79
N TRP A 36 -25.92 -38.91 4.47
CA TRP A 36 -25.74 -39.72 5.67
C TRP A 36 -25.10 -41.07 5.30
N ALA A 37 -23.91 -41.33 5.83
CA ALA A 37 -23.10 -42.50 5.49
C ALA A 37 -23.15 -43.61 6.54
N ARG A 38 -23.58 -43.30 7.77
CA ARG A 38 -23.67 -44.28 8.88
C ARG A 38 -24.94 -45.12 8.73
N ARG A 39 -24.77 -46.37 8.29
CA ARG A 39 -25.91 -47.29 8.07
C ARG A 39 -26.46 -47.88 9.37
N ASP A 40 -25.70 -47.80 10.44
CA ASP A 40 -26.02 -48.41 11.74
C ASP A 40 -26.82 -47.48 12.67
N GLU A 41 -26.93 -46.19 12.30
CA GLU A 41 -27.62 -45.16 13.08
C GLU A 41 -28.78 -44.54 12.27
N PRO A 42 -29.98 -44.38 12.84
CA PRO A 42 -31.07 -43.71 12.16
C PRO A 42 -30.72 -42.24 11.91
N TYR A 43 -30.93 -41.79 10.67
CA TYR A 43 -30.68 -40.40 10.30
C TYR A 43 -31.50 -39.44 11.19
N ARG A 44 -30.78 -38.53 11.85
CA ARG A 44 -31.33 -37.38 12.56
C ARG A 44 -30.79 -36.12 11.92
N PHE A 45 -31.66 -35.14 11.71
CA PHE A 45 -31.24 -33.83 11.22
C PHE A 45 -30.28 -33.19 12.22
N VAL A 46 -29.05 -32.91 11.76
CA VAL A 46 -28.01 -32.22 12.53
C VAL A 46 -28.11 -30.74 12.20
N THR A 47 -28.39 -29.94 13.22
CA THR A 47 -28.53 -28.49 13.08
C THR A 47 -27.17 -27.82 12.89
N VAL A 48 -27.18 -26.62 12.30
CA VAL A 48 -25.97 -25.77 12.18
C VAL A 48 -25.34 -25.52 13.56
N LYS A 49 -26.15 -25.37 14.63
CA LYS A 49 -25.65 -25.18 16.00
C LYS A 49 -24.86 -26.39 16.51
N GLU A 50 -25.32 -27.61 16.17
CA GLU A 50 -24.62 -28.84 16.51
C GLU A 50 -23.31 -28.97 15.71
N PHE A 51 -23.32 -28.64 14.40
CA PHE A 51 -22.08 -28.56 13.62
C PHE A 51 -21.08 -27.55 14.18
N VAL A 52 -21.53 -26.37 14.60
CA VAL A 52 -20.65 -25.35 15.21
C VAL A 52 -20.05 -25.87 16.51
N THR A 53 -20.84 -26.55 17.33
CA THR A 53 -20.38 -27.13 18.60
C THR A 53 -19.36 -28.24 18.35
N ALA A 54 -19.64 -29.12 17.39
CA ALA A 54 -18.72 -30.17 16.97
C ALA A 54 -17.44 -29.61 16.32
N PHE A 55 -17.55 -28.52 15.56
CA PHE A 55 -16.39 -27.88 14.94
C PHE A 55 -15.46 -27.26 15.99
N LYS A 56 -16.03 -26.62 17.02
CA LYS A 56 -15.26 -26.10 18.16
C LYS A 56 -14.50 -27.18 18.92
N SER A 57 -15.01 -28.41 19.00
CA SER A 57 -14.33 -29.54 19.63
C SER A 57 -13.37 -30.29 18.68
N PHE A 58 -13.58 -30.16 17.36
CA PHE A 58 -12.71 -30.72 16.33
C PHE A 58 -11.30 -30.10 16.39
N HIS A 59 -10.26 -30.89 16.08
CA HIS A 59 -8.86 -30.46 16.19
C HIS A 59 -8.55 -29.18 15.38
N THR A 60 -9.13 -29.04 14.18
CA THR A 60 -9.00 -27.83 13.35
C THR A 60 -9.64 -26.60 14.01
N GLY A 61 -10.85 -26.75 14.56
CA GLY A 61 -11.52 -25.64 15.24
C GLY A 61 -10.83 -25.23 16.53
N ARG A 62 -10.26 -26.19 17.28
CA ARG A 62 -9.39 -25.91 18.43
C ARG A 62 -8.10 -25.20 18.04
N ALA A 63 -7.44 -25.63 16.97
CA ALA A 63 -6.22 -24.98 16.48
C ALA A 63 -6.49 -23.51 16.09
N ILE A 64 -7.55 -23.26 15.33
CA ILE A 64 -7.95 -21.91 14.92
C ILE A 64 -8.34 -21.06 16.14
N ALA A 65 -9.09 -21.61 17.10
CA ALA A 65 -9.44 -20.90 18.32
C ALA A 65 -8.21 -20.54 19.16
N ASN A 66 -7.22 -21.43 19.23
CA ASN A 66 -5.96 -21.18 19.93
C ASN A 66 -5.11 -20.12 19.22
N GLU A 67 -5.07 -20.10 17.89
CA GLU A 67 -4.39 -19.05 17.11
C GLU A 67 -5.06 -17.69 17.29
N LEU A 68 -6.40 -17.64 17.27
CA LEU A 68 -7.18 -16.42 17.49
C LEU A 68 -7.12 -15.91 18.93
N ALA A 69 -6.88 -16.79 19.91
CA ALA A 69 -6.74 -16.44 21.31
C ALA A 69 -5.40 -15.72 21.61
N VAL A 70 -4.40 -15.83 20.73
CA VAL A 70 -3.16 -15.06 20.85
C VAL A 70 -3.43 -13.62 20.39
N PRO A 71 -3.37 -12.61 21.29
CA PRO A 71 -3.61 -11.23 20.90
C PRO A 71 -2.60 -10.80 19.83
N PHE A 72 -3.09 -10.17 18.76
CA PHE A 72 -2.27 -9.65 17.68
C PHE A 72 -1.30 -8.58 18.20
N ASP A 73 -0.03 -8.96 18.30
CA ASP A 73 1.04 -8.07 18.75
C ASP A 73 1.47 -7.13 17.62
N LYS A 74 1.00 -5.87 17.68
CA LYS A 74 1.36 -4.81 16.73
C LYS A 74 2.87 -4.57 16.65
N SER A 75 3.65 -4.94 17.66
CA SER A 75 5.12 -4.79 17.64
C SER A 75 5.80 -5.75 16.65
N LYS A 76 5.18 -6.89 16.36
CA LYS A 76 5.64 -7.87 15.36
C LYS A 76 5.24 -7.54 13.93
N SER A 77 4.43 -6.50 13.71
CA SER A 77 4.00 -6.02 12.38
C SER A 77 5.12 -5.24 11.69
N HIS A 78 6.27 -5.87 11.44
CA HIS A 78 7.59 -5.30 11.16
C HIS A 78 7.64 -3.89 10.51
N PRO A 79 7.52 -2.78 11.27
CA PRO A 79 7.70 -1.43 10.75
C PRO A 79 9.20 -1.08 10.68
N ALA A 80 10.00 -1.79 11.48
CA ALA A 80 11.43 -1.61 11.63
C ALA A 80 12.28 -2.28 10.53
N ALA A 81 11.75 -3.23 9.74
CA ALA A 81 12.57 -3.92 8.74
C ALA A 81 13.00 -2.97 7.60
N LEU A 82 12.10 -2.07 7.18
CA LEU A 82 12.36 -1.19 6.06
C LEU A 82 13.19 0.06 6.40
N THR A 83 13.01 0.64 7.59
CA THR A 83 13.85 1.76 8.03
C THR A 83 15.26 1.29 8.38
N THR A 84 15.40 0.11 8.98
CA THR A 84 16.71 -0.46 9.33
C THR A 84 17.52 -0.83 8.08
N THR A 85 16.90 -1.46 7.07
CA THR A 85 17.58 -1.78 5.79
C THR A 85 18.04 -0.52 5.05
N ARG A 86 17.24 0.54 5.04
CA ARG A 86 17.59 1.82 4.40
C ARG A 86 18.73 2.55 5.12
N THR A 87 18.72 2.54 6.45
CA THR A 87 19.79 3.15 7.26
C THR A 87 21.10 2.39 7.08
N PHE A 88 21.03 1.05 7.02
CA PHE A 88 22.17 0.18 6.74
C PHE A 88 22.75 0.43 5.33
N GLN A 89 21.91 0.55 4.30
CA GLN A 89 22.36 0.87 2.94
C GLN A 89 23.14 2.20 2.90
N LEU A 90 22.63 3.25 3.56
CA LEU A 90 23.32 4.54 3.62
C LEU A 90 24.64 4.48 4.39
N MET A 91 24.71 3.70 5.47
CA MET A 91 25.94 3.48 6.21
C MET A 91 26.99 2.79 5.33
N LEU A 92 26.59 1.74 4.58
CA LEU A 92 27.47 1.05 3.63
C LEU A 92 27.98 2.02 2.54
N MET A 93 27.10 2.85 1.97
CA MET A 93 27.50 3.85 0.96
C MET A 93 28.42 4.93 1.53
N SER A 94 28.25 5.30 2.81
CA SER A 94 29.16 6.22 3.51
C SER A 94 30.55 5.60 3.63
N VAL A 95 30.65 4.33 4.02
CA VAL A 95 31.92 3.60 4.12
C VAL A 95 32.62 3.50 2.76
N ILE A 96 31.89 3.18 1.69
CA ILE A 96 32.44 3.15 0.33
C ILE A 96 32.98 4.52 -0.09
N SER A 97 32.24 5.60 0.23
CA SER A 97 32.68 6.97 -0.08
C SER A 97 33.97 7.33 0.66
N MET A 98 34.07 6.94 1.93
CA MET A 98 35.26 7.18 2.77
C MET A 98 36.50 6.45 2.28
N THR A 99 36.35 5.18 1.89
CA THR A 99 37.50 4.37 1.44
C THR A 99 38.00 4.83 0.08
N LEU A 100 37.08 5.25 -0.82
CA LEU A 100 37.42 5.72 -2.15
C LEU A 100 38.10 7.11 -2.13
N PHE A 101 37.59 8.04 -1.33
CA PHE A 101 38.06 9.43 -1.28
C PHE A 101 38.74 9.77 0.04
N PHE A 102 39.68 8.94 0.47
CA PHE A 102 40.35 9.13 1.76
C PHE A 102 41.28 10.35 1.75
N ARG A 103 41.21 11.20 2.79
CA ARG A 103 41.93 12.49 2.89
C ARG A 103 43.42 12.43 2.55
N THR A 104 44.14 11.35 2.91
CA THR A 104 45.60 11.27 2.66
C THR A 104 45.97 11.21 1.17
N LYS A 105 45.03 10.82 0.30
CA LYS A 105 45.20 10.81 -1.16
C LYS A 105 44.70 12.10 -1.83
N MET A 106 44.02 12.97 -1.09
CA MET A 106 43.38 14.19 -1.60
C MET A 106 44.27 15.41 -1.36
N LYS A 107 45.15 15.72 -2.32
CA LYS A 107 46.01 16.92 -2.29
C LYS A 107 45.26 18.15 -2.81
N ARG A 108 45.81 19.35 -2.64
CA ARG A 108 45.17 20.63 -3.06
C ARG A 108 46.15 21.56 -3.77
N ASP A 109 47.06 20.97 -4.53
CA ASP A 109 48.22 21.70 -5.07
C ASP A 109 48.11 21.89 -6.60
N SER A 110 47.09 21.31 -7.24
CA SER A 110 46.90 21.40 -8.68
C SER A 110 45.41 21.49 -9.07
N VAL A 111 45.15 21.98 -10.29
CA VAL A 111 43.80 21.97 -10.89
C VAL A 111 43.29 20.53 -11.07
N THR A 112 44.19 19.58 -11.32
CA THR A 112 43.87 18.15 -11.40
C THR A 112 43.35 17.60 -10.08
N ASP A 113 43.95 17.99 -8.95
CA ASP A 113 43.48 17.57 -7.62
C ASP A 113 42.10 18.17 -7.30
N GLY A 114 41.86 19.43 -7.67
CA GLY A 114 40.53 20.04 -7.58
C GLY A 114 39.47 19.27 -8.38
N GLY A 115 39.85 18.69 -9.52
CA GLY A 115 39.00 17.80 -10.29
C GLY A 115 38.59 16.53 -9.54
N ILE A 116 39.47 15.97 -8.70
CA ILE A 116 39.17 14.79 -7.87
C ILE A 116 38.15 15.16 -6.78
N TYR A 117 38.30 16.34 -6.17
CA TYR A 117 37.32 16.87 -5.20
C TYR A 117 35.93 17.09 -5.81
N ILE A 118 35.84 17.69 -6.99
CA ILE A 118 34.56 17.83 -7.70
C ILE A 118 33.96 16.44 -8.03
N GLY A 119 34.82 15.47 -8.38
CA GLY A 119 34.40 14.08 -8.59
C GLY A 119 33.82 13.43 -7.32
N ALA A 120 34.44 13.68 -6.16
CA ALA A 120 33.91 13.22 -4.86
C ALA A 120 32.55 13.86 -4.54
N LEU A 121 32.39 15.16 -4.82
CA LEU A 121 31.10 15.85 -4.64
C LEU A 121 30.02 15.28 -5.57
N PHE A 122 30.35 15.04 -6.84
CA PHE A 122 29.44 14.41 -7.80
C PHE A 122 29.01 13.02 -7.33
N PHE A 123 29.97 12.22 -6.85
CA PHE A 123 29.68 10.90 -6.29
C PHE A 123 28.75 10.99 -5.07
N GLY A 124 28.96 11.94 -4.18
CA GLY A 124 28.09 12.16 -3.02
C GLY A 124 26.66 12.54 -3.40
N VAL A 125 26.49 13.48 -4.33
CA VAL A 125 25.15 13.86 -4.86
C VAL A 125 24.48 12.65 -5.53
N LEU A 126 25.24 11.89 -6.33
CA LEU A 126 24.74 10.69 -7.02
C LEU A 126 24.26 9.62 -6.03
N MET A 127 25.04 9.35 -4.98
CA MET A 127 24.69 8.37 -3.95
C MET A 127 23.42 8.74 -3.19
N ILE A 128 23.28 10.02 -2.81
CA ILE A 128 22.07 10.49 -2.13
C ILE A 128 20.85 10.46 -3.05
N MET A 129 21.03 10.79 -4.33
CA MET A 129 19.96 10.68 -5.33
C MET A 129 19.53 9.22 -5.49
N PHE A 130 20.47 8.29 -5.61
CA PHE A 130 20.18 6.85 -5.73
C PHE A 130 19.44 6.29 -4.50
N ASN A 131 19.73 6.79 -3.29
CA ASN A 131 19.00 6.39 -2.09
C ASN A 131 17.47 6.67 -2.21
N GLY A 132 17.08 7.71 -2.95
CA GLY A 132 15.69 8.00 -3.26
C GLY A 132 14.97 6.90 -4.05
N PHE A 133 15.70 6.02 -4.75
CA PHE A 133 15.16 4.91 -5.55
C PHE A 133 14.36 3.92 -4.70
N SER A 134 14.80 3.68 -3.45
CA SER A 134 14.11 2.78 -2.49
C SER A 134 12.66 3.19 -2.23
N GLU A 135 12.34 4.47 -2.41
CA GLU A 135 11.03 5.06 -2.18
C GLU A 135 9.99 4.67 -3.24
N MET A 136 10.45 4.40 -4.46
CA MET A 136 9.59 3.97 -5.55
C MET A 136 8.93 2.63 -5.24
N ALA A 137 9.72 1.66 -4.79
CA ALA A 137 9.24 0.32 -4.46
C ALA A 137 8.16 0.36 -3.36
N LEU A 138 8.43 1.16 -2.32
CA LEU A 138 7.49 1.44 -1.23
C LEU A 138 6.19 2.07 -1.70
N THR A 139 6.27 2.98 -2.66
CA THR A 139 5.09 3.67 -3.21
C THR A 139 4.24 2.68 -3.97
N VAL A 140 4.83 1.92 -4.91
CA VAL A 140 4.12 0.92 -5.72
C VAL A 140 3.43 -0.12 -4.85
N PHE A 141 4.06 -0.57 -3.76
CA PHE A 141 3.46 -1.51 -2.82
C PHE A 141 2.19 -0.96 -2.13
N LYS A 142 2.13 0.35 -1.84
CA LYS A 142 0.99 0.99 -1.18
C LYS A 142 -0.14 1.39 -2.14
N LEU A 143 0.13 1.49 -3.45
CA LEU A 143 -0.82 1.95 -4.45
C LEU A 143 -2.14 1.15 -4.50
N PRO A 144 -2.16 -0.20 -4.41
CA PRO A 144 -3.41 -0.96 -4.48
C PRO A 144 -4.39 -0.60 -3.35
N VAL A 145 -3.86 -0.48 -2.12
CA VAL A 145 -4.66 -0.08 -0.95
C VAL A 145 -5.17 1.35 -1.11
N PHE A 146 -4.31 2.26 -1.59
CA PHE A 146 -4.70 3.65 -1.85
C PHE A 146 -5.81 3.76 -2.90
N PHE A 147 -5.69 3.08 -4.05
CA PHE A 147 -6.73 3.10 -5.09
C PHE A 147 -8.04 2.53 -4.57
N LYS A 148 -8.01 1.44 -3.79
CA LYS A 148 -9.21 0.90 -3.13
C LYS A 148 -9.87 1.93 -2.21
N GLN A 149 -9.09 2.67 -1.41
CA GLN A 149 -9.62 3.68 -0.49
C GLN A 149 -10.17 4.91 -1.22
N ARG A 150 -9.50 5.34 -2.29
CA ARG A 150 -9.91 6.47 -3.12
C ARG A 150 -11.19 6.16 -3.90
N ASP A 151 -11.29 4.99 -4.50
CA ASP A 151 -12.45 4.58 -5.29
C ASP A 151 -13.70 4.39 -4.40
N LEU A 152 -13.49 4.10 -3.11
CA LEU A 152 -14.53 4.12 -2.07
C LEU A 152 -14.82 5.53 -1.50
N LEU A 153 -14.24 6.58 -2.09
CA LEU A 153 -14.44 7.99 -1.71
C LEU A 153 -14.10 8.31 -0.25
N PHE A 154 -13.26 7.51 0.43
CA PHE A 154 -12.89 7.77 1.82
C PHE A 154 -12.11 9.07 2.00
N PHE A 155 -11.17 9.35 1.11
CA PHE A 155 -10.41 10.60 1.12
C PHE A 155 -9.84 10.94 -0.27
N PRO A 156 -9.65 12.23 -0.58
CA PRO A 156 -9.01 12.67 -1.81
C PRO A 156 -7.50 12.40 -1.81
N ALA A 157 -6.89 12.32 -3.00
CA ALA A 157 -5.49 11.91 -3.16
C ALA A 157 -4.48 12.77 -2.36
N TRP A 158 -4.72 14.08 -2.25
CA TRP A 158 -3.86 15.00 -1.49
C TRP A 158 -3.79 14.65 0.01
N SER A 159 -4.86 14.06 0.56
CA SER A 159 -4.92 13.65 1.97
C SER A 159 -4.02 12.43 2.25
N TYR A 160 -3.59 11.71 1.21
CA TYR A 160 -2.58 10.65 1.32
C TYR A 160 -1.17 11.16 1.03
N THR A 161 -1.00 11.96 -0.03
CA THR A 161 0.33 12.39 -0.48
C THR A 161 1.00 13.39 0.46
N ILE A 162 0.26 14.36 0.99
CA ILE A 162 0.83 15.42 1.85
C ILE A 162 1.30 14.85 3.20
N PRO A 163 0.49 14.10 3.97
CA PRO A 163 0.95 13.55 5.25
C PRO A 163 2.08 12.54 5.07
N SER A 164 2.03 11.71 4.03
CA SER A 164 3.09 10.74 3.75
C SER A 164 4.42 11.40 3.34
N TRP A 165 4.39 12.60 2.77
CA TRP A 165 5.58 13.41 2.52
C TRP A 165 6.11 14.04 3.81
N ILE A 166 5.26 14.71 4.61
CA ILE A 166 5.64 15.39 5.85
C ILE A 166 6.29 14.42 6.85
N LEU A 167 5.69 13.23 7.03
CA LEU A 167 6.21 12.22 7.96
C LEU A 167 7.61 11.70 7.59
N LYS A 168 8.06 11.91 6.35
CA LYS A 168 9.40 11.48 5.91
C LYS A 168 10.45 12.55 6.07
N ILE A 169 10.07 13.81 6.23
CA ILE A 169 11.03 14.91 6.41
C ILE A 169 11.98 14.59 7.57
N PRO A 170 11.52 14.25 8.80
CA PRO A 170 12.42 13.95 9.91
C PRO A 170 13.39 12.78 9.64
N ILE A 171 12.92 11.74 8.94
CA ILE A 171 13.75 10.58 8.60
C ILE A 171 14.90 11.00 7.67
N THR A 172 14.62 11.85 6.67
CA THR A 172 15.66 12.34 5.76
C THR A 172 16.71 13.22 6.43
N PHE A 173 16.35 13.96 7.50
CA PHE A 173 17.31 14.73 8.28
C PHE A 173 18.37 13.82 8.93
N ILE A 174 17.93 12.69 9.51
CA ILE A 174 18.80 11.70 10.14
C ILE A 174 19.66 10.99 9.09
N GLU A 175 19.05 10.55 7.98
CA GLU A 175 19.71 9.83 6.89
C GLU A 175 20.84 10.64 6.25
N VAL A 176 20.53 11.85 5.79
CA VAL A 176 21.51 12.74 5.14
C VAL A 176 22.50 13.29 6.16
N GLY A 177 22.06 13.50 7.39
CA GLY A 177 22.89 13.99 8.49
C GLY A 177 24.00 12.99 8.81
N GLY A 178 23.65 11.72 8.95
CA GLY A 178 24.59 10.62 9.11
C GLY A 178 25.62 10.59 7.99
N TYR A 179 25.17 10.53 6.72
CA TYR A 179 26.07 10.47 5.56
C TYR A 179 27.03 11.68 5.50
N THR A 180 26.51 12.89 5.69
CA THR A 180 27.32 14.12 5.60
C THR A 180 28.33 14.18 6.75
N PHE A 181 27.91 13.89 7.98
CA PHE A 181 28.80 13.91 9.15
C PHE A 181 29.94 12.90 9.01
N LEU A 182 29.62 11.69 8.57
CA LEU A 182 30.57 10.60 8.32
C LEU A 182 31.58 11.01 7.23
N THR A 183 31.10 11.42 6.06
CA THR A 183 31.97 11.60 4.88
C THR A 183 32.74 12.93 4.86
N TYR A 184 32.21 14.00 5.43
CA TYR A 184 32.72 15.36 5.21
C TYR A 184 34.18 15.55 5.66
N TYR A 185 34.47 15.15 6.90
CA TYR A 185 35.81 15.29 7.49
C TYR A 185 36.78 14.22 7.01
N VAL A 186 36.28 13.03 6.66
CA VAL A 186 37.11 11.91 6.17
C VAL A 186 37.60 12.14 4.75
N ILE A 187 36.80 12.79 3.91
CA ILE A 187 37.23 13.22 2.57
C ILE A 187 38.15 14.44 2.66
N GLY A 188 37.96 15.25 3.70
CA GLY A 188 38.73 16.46 3.93
C GLY A 188 38.25 17.60 3.05
N PHE A 189 36.96 17.92 3.10
CA PHE A 189 36.41 19.18 2.59
C PHE A 189 36.82 20.37 3.47
N ASP A 190 36.42 21.59 3.11
CA ASP A 190 36.76 22.80 3.88
C ASP A 190 36.19 22.72 5.31
N PRO A 191 37.00 22.85 6.39
CA PRO A 191 36.51 22.65 7.76
C PRO A 191 35.54 23.73 8.26
N ASN A 192 35.22 24.77 7.49
CA ASN A 192 34.29 25.82 7.88
C ASN A 192 32.86 25.29 8.11
N VAL A 193 32.33 25.52 9.33
CA VAL A 193 30.98 25.10 9.75
C VAL A 193 29.87 25.65 8.84
N GLY A 194 30.00 26.87 8.35
CA GLY A 194 29.01 27.47 7.45
C GLY A 194 28.91 26.73 6.11
N ARG A 195 30.03 26.19 5.60
CA ARG A 195 30.05 25.40 4.35
C ARG A 195 29.56 23.98 4.57
N PHE A 196 29.87 23.40 5.72
CA PHE A 196 29.29 22.13 6.16
C PHE A 196 27.76 22.19 6.20
N VAL A 197 27.20 23.22 6.87
CA VAL A 197 25.74 23.41 6.95
C VAL A 197 25.14 23.63 5.55
N LYS A 198 25.79 24.42 4.70
CA LYS A 198 25.34 24.63 3.31
C LYS A 198 25.33 23.34 2.49
N GLN A 199 26.36 22.49 2.63
CA GLN A 199 26.41 21.20 1.96
C GLN A 199 25.34 20.25 2.50
N TYR A 200 25.18 20.18 3.82
CA TYR A 200 24.13 19.39 4.47
C TYR A 200 22.73 19.77 3.98
N LEU A 201 22.38 21.05 3.98
CA LEU A 201 21.08 21.55 3.52
C LEU A 201 20.84 21.24 2.04
N LEU A 202 21.85 21.40 1.21
CA LEU A 202 21.75 21.08 -0.21
C LEU A 202 21.52 19.58 -0.44
N LEU A 203 22.27 18.72 0.24
CA LEU A 203 22.11 17.27 0.15
C LEU A 203 20.74 16.81 0.67
N LEU A 204 20.20 17.49 1.69
CA LEU A 204 18.85 17.25 2.19
C LEU A 204 17.80 17.60 1.12
N ALA A 205 17.95 18.76 0.47
CA ALA A 205 17.07 19.16 -0.62
C ALA A 205 17.16 18.21 -1.82
N VAL A 206 18.36 17.72 -2.16
CA VAL A 206 18.56 16.70 -3.20
C VAL A 206 17.86 15.39 -2.84
N ASN A 207 17.96 14.92 -1.59
CA ASN A 207 17.30 13.70 -1.14
C ASN A 207 15.76 13.81 -1.23
N GLN A 208 15.21 14.96 -0.83
CA GLN A 208 13.78 15.24 -0.92
C GLN A 208 13.30 15.30 -2.38
N MET A 209 14.05 15.98 -3.24
CA MET A 209 13.78 16.05 -4.68
C MET A 209 13.83 14.66 -5.33
N ALA A 210 14.88 13.88 -5.06
CA ALA A 210 15.03 12.52 -5.59
C ALA A 210 13.88 11.62 -5.12
N SER A 211 13.53 11.68 -3.83
CA SER A 211 12.41 10.93 -3.27
C SER A 211 11.08 11.32 -3.94
N ALA A 212 10.85 12.60 -4.22
CA ALA A 212 9.65 13.08 -4.90
C ALA A 212 9.60 12.60 -6.37
N LEU A 213 10.73 12.66 -7.09
CA LEU A 213 10.86 12.15 -8.45
C LEU A 213 10.54 10.65 -8.54
N PHE A 214 11.12 9.83 -7.65
CA PHE A 214 10.90 8.38 -7.66
C PHE A 214 9.49 7.99 -7.20
N ARG A 215 8.86 8.75 -6.29
CA ARG A 215 7.43 8.59 -5.97
C ARG A 215 6.55 8.89 -7.17
N PHE A 216 6.85 9.97 -7.89
CA PHE A 216 6.13 10.34 -9.10
C PHE A 216 6.22 9.25 -10.17
N ILE A 217 7.41 8.71 -10.43
CA ILE A 217 7.61 7.59 -11.36
C ILE A 217 6.82 6.37 -10.92
N GLY A 218 6.90 5.97 -9.64
CA GLY A 218 6.11 4.86 -9.10
C GLY A 218 4.60 5.07 -9.22
N GLY A 219 4.14 6.32 -9.01
CA GLY A 219 2.73 6.71 -9.16
C GLY A 219 2.20 6.66 -10.59
N ILE A 220 3.01 6.99 -11.59
CA ILE A 220 2.62 6.87 -13.01
C ILE A 220 2.63 5.42 -13.45
N ALA A 221 3.74 4.72 -13.18
CA ALA A 221 3.98 3.39 -13.68
C ALA A 221 3.05 2.35 -13.02
N ARG A 222 2.67 2.54 -11.74
CA ARG A 222 1.71 1.72 -10.97
C ARG A 222 2.04 0.21 -10.87
N ASN A 223 3.14 -0.21 -11.48
CA ASN A 223 3.67 -1.57 -11.51
C ASN A 223 5.18 -1.52 -11.23
N MET A 224 5.70 -2.47 -10.43
CA MET A 224 7.09 -2.49 -10.00
C MET A 224 8.08 -2.62 -11.18
N ILE A 225 7.80 -3.52 -12.11
CA ILE A 225 8.69 -3.82 -13.24
C ILE A 225 8.81 -2.59 -14.14
N VAL A 226 7.66 -2.00 -14.48
CA VAL A 226 7.61 -0.79 -15.31
C VAL A 226 8.32 0.38 -14.61
N SER A 227 8.07 0.54 -13.30
CA SER A 227 8.72 1.60 -12.51
C SER A 227 10.24 1.48 -12.52
N ASN A 228 10.78 0.27 -12.33
CA ASN A 228 12.24 0.02 -12.34
C ASN A 228 12.91 0.37 -13.67
N VAL A 229 12.28 0.01 -14.80
CA VAL A 229 12.81 0.33 -16.14
C VAL A 229 12.83 1.85 -16.35
N PHE A 230 11.72 2.53 -16.06
CA PHE A 230 11.64 3.99 -16.22
C PHE A 230 12.57 4.74 -15.27
N ALA A 231 12.67 4.30 -14.01
CA ALA A 231 13.55 4.92 -13.03
C ALA A 231 15.03 4.77 -13.39
N SER A 232 15.44 3.59 -13.86
CA SER A 232 16.84 3.36 -14.30
C SER A 232 17.20 4.23 -15.50
N PHE A 233 16.28 4.34 -16.47
CA PHE A 233 16.47 5.20 -17.64
C PHE A 233 16.51 6.69 -17.25
N MET A 234 15.59 7.15 -16.39
CA MET A 234 15.58 8.54 -15.92
C MET A 234 16.82 8.89 -15.12
N LEU A 235 17.30 7.99 -14.26
CA LEU A 235 18.53 8.20 -13.51
C LEU A 235 19.73 8.40 -14.46
N LEU A 236 19.83 7.60 -15.52
CA LEU A 236 20.89 7.72 -16.53
C LEU A 236 20.82 9.06 -17.27
N VAL A 237 19.63 9.50 -17.67
CA VAL A 237 19.42 10.80 -18.32
C VAL A 237 19.82 11.95 -17.40
N VAL A 238 19.37 11.92 -16.15
CA VAL A 238 19.69 12.94 -15.13
C VAL A 238 21.19 12.98 -14.83
N MET A 239 21.85 11.81 -14.80
CA MET A 239 23.30 11.68 -14.58
C MET A 239 24.10 12.30 -15.74
N VAL A 240 23.77 11.98 -17.00
CA VAL A 240 24.47 12.53 -18.17
C VAL A 240 24.27 14.05 -18.27
N LEU A 241 23.07 14.52 -17.97
CA LEU A 241 22.72 15.95 -18.02
C LEU A 241 23.11 16.73 -16.76
N GLY A 242 23.80 16.11 -15.80
CA GLY A 242 24.22 16.72 -14.53
C GLY A 242 25.38 17.73 -14.64
N GLY A 243 25.99 17.88 -15.81
CA GLY A 243 27.05 18.86 -16.06
C GLY A 243 28.48 18.44 -15.66
N PHE A 244 28.63 17.34 -14.91
CA PHE A 244 29.94 16.80 -14.56
C PHE A 244 30.54 15.90 -15.66
N ILE A 245 29.72 14.97 -16.20
CA ILE A 245 30.14 14.04 -17.27
C ILE A 245 30.27 14.79 -18.60
N LEU A 246 29.26 15.62 -18.91
CA LEU A 246 29.22 16.42 -20.11
C LEU A 246 29.29 17.91 -19.75
N VAL A 247 30.42 18.52 -20.08
CA VAL A 247 30.64 19.96 -19.86
C VAL A 247 29.66 20.75 -20.73
N ARG A 248 29.01 21.76 -20.13
CA ARG A 248 27.98 22.61 -20.78
C ARG A 248 28.40 23.14 -22.15
N GLU A 249 29.63 23.61 -22.28
CA GLU A 249 30.16 24.21 -23.52
C GLU A 249 30.31 23.20 -24.67
N LYS A 250 30.42 21.91 -24.35
CA LYS A 250 30.49 20.83 -25.33
C LYS A 250 29.11 20.35 -25.78
N ILE A 251 28.04 20.83 -25.14
CA ILE A 251 26.66 20.48 -25.49
C ILE A 251 26.22 21.29 -26.72
N LYS A 252 25.75 20.60 -27.75
CA LYS A 252 25.22 21.26 -28.95
C LYS A 252 24.01 22.13 -28.60
N LYS A 253 23.90 23.30 -29.24
CA LYS A 253 22.90 24.34 -28.90
C LYS A 253 21.44 23.82 -28.88
N TRP A 254 21.08 22.87 -29.74
CA TRP A 254 19.71 22.32 -29.78
C TRP A 254 19.40 21.34 -28.64
N TRP A 255 20.41 20.81 -27.93
CA TRP A 255 20.24 19.86 -26.84
C TRP A 255 20.47 20.49 -25.45
N ILE A 256 20.84 21.78 -25.42
CA ILE A 256 21.17 22.49 -24.18
C ILE A 256 19.99 22.61 -23.21
N TRP A 257 18.75 22.54 -23.70
CA TRP A 257 17.57 22.58 -22.84
C TRP A 257 17.53 21.40 -21.85
N GLY A 258 18.05 20.22 -22.23
CA GLY A 258 18.12 19.06 -21.33
C GLY A 258 18.99 19.33 -20.10
N TYR A 259 20.08 20.08 -20.28
CA TYR A 259 20.92 20.55 -19.17
C TYR A 259 20.15 21.46 -18.21
N TRP A 260 19.30 22.35 -18.72
CA TRP A 260 18.52 23.30 -17.91
C TRP A 260 17.33 22.68 -17.17
N ILE A 261 16.77 21.59 -17.70
CA ILE A 261 15.67 20.85 -17.06
C ILE A 261 16.20 19.89 -15.97
N SER A 262 17.45 19.44 -16.08
CA SER A 262 18.01 18.46 -15.16
C SER A 262 18.17 19.03 -13.74
N PRO A 263 17.54 18.44 -12.70
CA PRO A 263 17.75 18.87 -11.33
C PRO A 263 19.20 18.62 -10.86
N MET A 264 19.87 17.59 -11.39
CA MET A 264 21.24 17.25 -11.04
C MET A 264 22.24 18.37 -11.40
N MET A 265 21.97 19.11 -12.47
CA MET A 265 22.79 20.24 -12.90
C MET A 265 22.89 21.32 -11.81
N TYR A 266 21.73 21.70 -11.26
CA TYR A 266 21.65 22.70 -10.21
C TYR A 266 22.29 22.23 -8.91
N ALA A 267 22.10 20.95 -8.55
CA ALA A 267 22.73 20.35 -7.37
C ALA A 267 24.27 20.33 -7.51
N GLN A 268 24.78 19.89 -8.66
CA GLN A 268 26.21 19.81 -8.93
C GLN A 268 26.87 21.19 -8.93
N ASN A 269 26.22 22.18 -9.56
CA ASN A 269 26.74 23.55 -9.57
C ASN A 269 26.76 24.15 -8.16
N ALA A 270 25.68 23.98 -7.38
CA ALA A 270 25.61 24.52 -6.02
C ALA A 270 26.64 23.89 -5.08
N ILE A 271 26.82 22.57 -5.12
CA ILE A 271 27.77 21.89 -4.24
C ILE A 271 29.23 22.21 -4.62
N SER A 272 29.51 22.31 -5.92
CA SER A 272 30.85 22.64 -6.43
C SER A 272 31.24 24.06 -6.06
N VAL A 273 30.33 25.03 -6.21
CA VAL A 273 30.55 26.44 -5.81
C VAL A 273 30.75 26.55 -4.29
N ASN A 274 30.00 25.78 -3.50
CA ASN A 274 30.13 25.79 -2.04
C ASN A 274 31.50 25.30 -1.55
N GLU A 275 32.11 24.30 -2.19
CA GLU A 275 33.42 23.79 -1.79
C GLU A 275 34.57 24.59 -2.43
N MET A 276 34.52 24.85 -3.74
CA MET A 276 35.63 25.46 -4.48
C MET A 276 35.85 26.94 -4.13
N LEU A 277 34.84 27.66 -3.65
CA LEU A 277 35.04 29.02 -3.13
C LEU A 277 35.59 29.04 -1.69
N GLY A 278 36.00 27.88 -1.15
CA GLY A 278 36.53 27.66 0.20
C GLY A 278 37.80 28.42 0.54
N HIS A 279 38.05 28.64 1.83
CA HIS A 279 39.34 29.17 2.28
C HIS A 279 40.47 28.19 1.94
N SER A 280 40.16 26.89 1.94
CA SER A 280 41.06 25.80 1.54
C SER A 280 41.53 25.89 0.08
N TRP A 281 40.79 26.60 -0.76
CA TRP A 281 41.02 26.74 -2.21
C TRP A 281 41.47 28.15 -2.61
N ASN A 282 41.71 29.03 -1.63
CA ASN A 282 42.12 30.42 -1.85
C ASN A 282 43.63 30.58 -2.12
N LYS A 283 44.29 29.53 -2.60
CA LYS A 283 45.70 29.58 -3.00
C LYS A 283 45.80 30.06 -4.44
N ILE A 284 46.80 30.87 -4.74
CA ILE A 284 47.14 31.30 -6.11
C ILE A 284 48.35 30.45 -6.52
N LEU A 285 48.16 29.55 -7.49
CA LEU A 285 49.23 28.63 -7.92
C LEU A 285 50.33 29.33 -8.72
N ASP A 286 49.98 30.33 -9.51
CA ASP A 286 50.94 31.05 -10.35
C ASP A 286 50.47 32.48 -10.64
N SER A 287 51.05 33.45 -9.93
CA SER A 287 50.73 34.88 -10.04
C SER A 287 51.12 35.49 -11.39
N ARG A 288 51.87 34.76 -12.24
CA ARG A 288 52.24 35.21 -13.59
C ARG A 288 51.22 34.88 -14.67
N THR A 289 50.37 33.87 -14.46
CA THR A 289 49.47 33.34 -15.50
C THR A 289 48.01 33.77 -15.26
N SER A 290 47.59 33.97 -14.01
CA SER A 290 46.31 34.61 -13.66
C SER A 290 46.26 35.01 -12.18
N ASN A 291 45.57 36.10 -11.86
CA ASN A 291 45.31 36.54 -10.47
C ASN A 291 44.09 35.80 -9.84
N GLU A 292 43.68 34.67 -10.39
CA GLU A 292 42.50 33.94 -9.93
C GLU A 292 42.86 32.88 -8.87
N THR A 293 41.94 32.62 -7.95
CA THR A 293 42.10 31.57 -6.95
C THR A 293 42.04 30.19 -7.61
N LEU A 294 42.74 29.22 -7.03
CA LEU A 294 42.75 27.83 -7.51
C LEU A 294 41.32 27.28 -7.70
N GLY A 295 40.42 27.55 -6.75
CA GLY A 295 39.03 27.13 -6.84
C GLY A 295 38.28 27.66 -8.06
N VAL A 296 38.52 28.92 -8.44
CA VAL A 296 37.88 29.54 -9.63
C VAL A 296 38.42 28.93 -10.91
N GLN A 297 39.73 28.67 -10.98
CA GLN A 297 40.34 27.98 -12.13
C GLN A 297 39.77 26.57 -12.31
N VAL A 298 39.58 25.83 -11.21
CA VAL A 298 38.97 24.50 -11.22
C VAL A 298 37.53 24.55 -11.71
N LEU A 299 36.71 25.50 -11.23
CA LEU A 299 35.33 25.68 -11.68
C LEU A 299 35.24 25.98 -13.19
N LYS A 300 36.07 26.90 -13.69
CA LYS A 300 36.14 27.22 -15.12
C LYS A 300 36.56 26.03 -15.97
N SER A 301 37.57 25.26 -15.51
CA SER A 301 38.05 24.07 -16.23
C SER A 301 36.97 23.00 -16.43
N ARG A 302 35.97 22.97 -15.55
CA ARG A 302 34.84 22.02 -15.58
C ARG A 302 33.56 22.63 -16.14
N GLY A 303 33.58 23.89 -16.58
CA GLY A 303 32.40 24.60 -17.10
C GLY A 303 31.30 24.82 -16.05
N VAL A 304 31.68 24.86 -14.77
CA VAL A 304 30.79 25.16 -13.63
C VAL A 304 30.78 26.67 -13.41
N PHE A 305 29.64 27.22 -13.02
CA PHE A 305 29.52 28.64 -12.72
C PHE A 305 30.40 29.05 -11.53
N THR A 306 31.02 30.23 -11.61
CA THR A 306 32.01 30.71 -10.63
C THR A 306 31.42 31.60 -9.53
N GLU A 307 30.18 32.08 -9.69
CA GLU A 307 29.59 33.07 -8.78
C GLU A 307 28.88 32.40 -7.59
N ALA A 308 29.06 32.96 -6.39
CA ALA A 308 28.48 32.42 -5.15
C ALA A 308 26.94 32.34 -5.14
N LYS A 309 26.25 33.17 -5.94
CA LYS A 309 24.77 33.17 -6.06
C LYS A 309 24.21 31.84 -6.60
N TRP A 310 25.01 31.08 -7.35
CA TRP A 310 24.58 29.79 -7.89
C TRP A 310 24.30 28.74 -6.82
N TYR A 311 24.85 28.89 -5.61
CA TYR A 311 24.45 28.07 -4.48
C TYR A 311 22.96 28.24 -4.16
N TRP A 312 22.50 29.49 -4.00
CA TRP A 312 21.11 29.78 -3.66
C TRP A 312 20.14 29.48 -4.80
N ILE A 313 20.56 29.72 -6.05
CA ILE A 313 19.78 29.32 -7.23
C ILE A 313 19.60 27.81 -7.25
N GLY A 314 20.68 27.04 -7.03
CA GLY A 314 20.58 25.58 -7.03
C GLY A 314 19.76 25.04 -5.86
N PHE A 315 19.91 25.61 -4.67
CA PHE A 315 19.10 25.25 -3.50
C PHE A 315 17.62 25.54 -3.72
N GLY A 316 17.28 26.74 -4.22
CA GLY A 316 15.91 27.12 -4.57
C GLY A 316 15.31 26.23 -5.66
N ALA A 317 16.10 25.88 -6.68
CA ALA A 317 15.69 24.94 -7.72
C ALA A 317 15.35 23.56 -7.14
N MET A 318 16.12 23.03 -6.18
CA MET A 318 15.83 21.73 -5.56
C MET A 318 14.50 21.74 -4.80
N ILE A 319 14.20 22.81 -4.08
CA ILE A 319 12.91 22.98 -3.40
C ILE A 319 11.78 23.07 -4.45
N GLY A 320 11.97 23.86 -5.50
CA GLY A 320 11.01 23.99 -6.60
C GLY A 320 10.69 22.66 -7.27
N PHE A 321 11.71 21.86 -7.61
CA PHE A 321 11.53 20.53 -8.18
C PHE A 321 10.84 19.57 -7.20
N THR A 322 11.14 19.65 -5.91
CA THR A 322 10.46 18.83 -4.89
C THR A 322 8.95 19.12 -4.87
N LEU A 323 8.56 20.39 -4.89
CA LEU A 323 7.15 20.79 -4.95
C LEU A 323 6.50 20.39 -6.27
N LEU A 324 7.20 20.56 -7.39
CA LEU A 324 6.74 20.14 -8.72
C LEU A 324 6.45 18.63 -8.78
N PHE A 325 7.39 17.78 -8.36
CA PHE A 325 7.17 16.33 -8.42
C PHE A 325 6.10 15.86 -7.42
N ASN A 326 5.99 16.46 -6.24
CA ASN A 326 4.92 16.14 -5.29
C ASN A 326 3.53 16.55 -5.78
N THR A 327 3.41 17.71 -6.45
CA THR A 327 2.15 18.14 -7.07
C THR A 327 1.78 17.23 -8.24
N LEU A 328 2.74 16.94 -9.13
CA LEU A 328 2.55 15.99 -10.23
C LEU A 328 2.20 14.58 -9.74
N PHE A 329 2.79 14.11 -8.65
CA PHE A 329 2.45 12.84 -8.01
C PHE A 329 1.01 12.85 -7.48
N THR A 330 0.58 13.93 -6.84
CA THR A 330 -0.80 14.08 -6.35
C THR A 330 -1.80 14.11 -7.52
N LEU A 331 -1.47 14.81 -8.60
CA LEU A 331 -2.28 14.85 -9.82
C LEU A 331 -2.35 13.46 -10.49
N ALA A 332 -1.22 12.76 -10.58
CA ALA A 332 -1.16 11.41 -11.11
C ALA A 332 -2.08 10.47 -10.32
N LEU A 333 -2.05 10.51 -8.99
CA LEU A 333 -2.95 9.71 -8.15
C LEU A 333 -4.42 10.15 -8.19
N THR A 334 -4.69 11.40 -8.54
CA THR A 334 -6.06 11.91 -8.68
C THR A 334 -6.70 11.42 -9.99
N TYR A 335 -5.96 11.45 -11.10
CA TYR A 335 -6.51 11.16 -12.43
C TYR A 335 -6.29 9.72 -12.91
N LEU A 336 -5.23 9.03 -12.47
CA LEU A 336 -4.92 7.69 -12.96
C LEU A 336 -5.81 6.63 -12.31
N ARG A 337 -6.32 5.68 -13.09
CA ARG A 337 -7.05 4.50 -12.60
C ARG A 337 -6.08 3.40 -12.12
N PRO A 338 -6.52 2.48 -11.24
CA PRO A 338 -5.71 1.32 -10.87
C PRO A 338 -5.23 0.54 -12.09
N TYR A 339 -4.01 0.02 -12.03
CA TYR A 339 -3.38 -0.71 -13.14
C TYR A 339 -3.83 -2.17 -13.12
N GLY A 340 -4.42 -2.63 -14.23
CA GLY A 340 -4.92 -4.00 -14.39
C GLY A 340 -6.31 -4.22 -13.78
N ASN A 341 -7.13 -5.02 -14.47
CA ASN A 341 -8.42 -5.48 -13.93
C ASN A 341 -8.16 -6.14 -12.57
N SER A 342 -8.97 -5.76 -11.58
CA SER A 342 -8.98 -6.23 -10.20
C SER A 342 -9.01 -7.76 -10.08
N ARG A 343 -7.86 -8.40 -10.27
CA ARG A 343 -7.56 -9.73 -9.76
C ARG A 343 -6.47 -9.52 -8.72
N PRO A 344 -6.73 -9.79 -7.44
CA PRO A 344 -5.67 -9.81 -6.45
C PRO A 344 -4.63 -10.83 -6.93
N SER A 345 -3.40 -10.38 -7.07
CA SER A 345 -2.24 -11.20 -7.38
C SER A 345 -2.02 -12.17 -6.21
N VAL A 346 -2.66 -13.33 -6.28
CA VAL A 346 -2.16 -14.54 -5.63
C VAL A 346 -0.84 -14.84 -6.34
N SER A 347 0.27 -14.85 -5.60
CA SER A 347 1.58 -15.16 -6.16
C SER A 347 1.54 -16.55 -6.77
N GLU A 348 2.20 -16.73 -7.93
CA GLU A 348 2.33 -18.03 -8.60
C GLU A 348 2.92 -19.12 -7.68
N GLU A 349 3.61 -18.72 -6.60
CA GLU A 349 4.15 -19.58 -5.57
C GLU A 349 3.07 -20.22 -4.68
N GLU A 350 2.01 -19.49 -4.28
CA GLU A 350 0.87 -20.05 -3.53
C GLU A 350 0.02 -21.00 -4.40
N LEU A 351 -0.05 -20.76 -5.71
CA LEU A 351 -0.70 -21.65 -6.68
C LEU A 351 0.08 -22.95 -6.87
N LYS A 352 1.42 -22.88 -6.85
CA LYS A 352 2.30 -24.06 -6.91
C LYS A 352 2.27 -24.87 -5.62
N GLU A 353 2.20 -24.23 -4.45
CA GLU A 353 1.96 -24.93 -3.17
C GLU A 353 0.60 -25.63 -3.15
N LYS A 354 -0.45 -24.98 -3.68
CA LYS A 354 -1.76 -25.62 -3.82
C LYS A 354 -1.76 -26.76 -4.84
N HIS A 355 -1.01 -26.67 -5.93
CA HIS A 355 -0.87 -27.76 -6.91
C HIS A 355 -0.02 -28.92 -6.35
N ALA A 356 1.03 -28.64 -5.59
CA ALA A 356 1.84 -29.66 -4.92
C ALA A 356 1.02 -30.43 -3.86
N ASN A 357 0.19 -29.74 -3.09
CA ASN A 357 -0.71 -30.36 -2.12
C ASN A 357 -1.85 -31.18 -2.75
N ILE A 358 -2.15 -30.96 -4.03
CA ILE A 358 -3.16 -31.74 -4.80
C ILE A 358 -2.55 -32.99 -5.42
N THR A 359 -1.25 -32.99 -5.73
CA THR A 359 -0.62 -34.04 -6.56
C THR A 359 -0.01 -35.20 -5.76
N GLY A 360 0.10 -35.08 -4.42
CA GLY A 360 0.26 -36.23 -3.52
C GLY A 360 1.44 -37.15 -3.83
N GLU A 361 2.62 -36.61 -4.12
CA GLU A 361 3.84 -37.41 -4.24
C GLU A 361 4.63 -37.35 -2.93
N LEU A 362 4.64 -38.48 -2.23
CA LEU A 362 5.24 -38.71 -0.92
C LEU A 362 6.71 -39.07 -1.12
N LEU A 363 7.62 -38.27 -0.55
CA LEU A 363 8.97 -38.75 -0.22
C LEU A 363 9.18 -38.60 1.28
N ASP A 364 9.11 -39.75 1.94
CA ASP A 364 9.62 -40.05 3.28
C ASP A 364 11.06 -39.56 3.44
N VAL A 365 11.43 -39.18 4.67
CA VAL A 365 12.66 -39.63 5.38
C VAL A 365 12.76 -38.95 6.77
N ASN A 366 12.61 -39.81 7.78
CA ASN A 366 13.29 -39.89 9.09
C ASN A 366 13.07 -38.86 10.22
N ASN A 367 12.33 -39.33 11.23
CA ASN A 367 12.78 -39.64 12.61
C ASN A 367 14.16 -39.08 13.06
N LEU A 368 14.19 -38.41 14.22
CA LEU A 368 14.81 -38.98 15.44
C LEU A 368 14.53 -38.15 16.70
N ALA A 369 14.05 -38.86 17.73
CA ALA A 369 14.39 -38.74 19.15
C ALA A 369 13.99 -37.47 19.93
N SER A 370 13.68 -37.48 21.21
CA SER A 370 13.33 -38.47 22.25
C SER A 370 13.33 -37.60 23.52
N GLY A 371 12.36 -37.74 24.41
CA GLY A 371 12.38 -37.01 25.68
C GLY A 371 11.15 -37.30 26.53
N SER A 372 11.23 -38.42 27.25
CA SER A 372 10.29 -38.83 28.29
C SER A 372 10.15 -37.78 29.41
N THR A 373 9.02 -37.78 30.12
CA THR A 373 8.94 -38.15 31.55
C THR A 373 7.47 -38.24 32.00
N ARG A 374 7.13 -39.36 32.64
CA ARG A 374 5.90 -39.64 33.41
C ARG A 374 6.08 -39.20 34.85
N SER A 375 5.03 -38.64 35.47
CA SER A 375 4.56 -38.94 36.84
C SER A 375 3.29 -38.10 37.11
N THR A 376 2.07 -38.66 37.22
CA THR A 376 1.40 -39.25 38.41
C THR A 376 1.58 -38.49 39.73
N GLY A 377 0.47 -37.97 40.26
CA GLY A 377 0.35 -37.48 41.64
C GLY A 377 -1.02 -36.84 41.90
N ILE A 378 -1.94 -37.62 42.47
CA ILE A 378 -3.25 -37.22 43.01
C ILE A 378 -3.05 -36.49 44.34
N ASN A 379 -3.89 -35.50 44.68
CA ASN A 379 -4.52 -35.31 46.01
C ASN A 379 -5.52 -34.14 46.03
N THR A 380 -6.41 -34.22 47.02
CA THR A 380 -7.83 -33.81 47.07
C THR A 380 -8.06 -32.63 48.03
N GLU A 381 -9.20 -31.92 47.83
CA GLU A 381 -10.04 -31.16 48.81
C GLU A 381 -9.44 -29.95 49.55
N SER A 382 -9.97 -28.72 49.37
CA SER A 382 -11.10 -28.01 50.06
C SER A 382 -10.48 -26.76 50.73
N ASP A 383 -11.06 -25.57 50.95
CA ASP A 383 -12.44 -25.11 51.11
C ASP A 383 -12.49 -23.54 51.08
N SER A 384 -13.69 -22.98 50.89
CA SER A 384 -14.20 -21.64 51.30
C SER A 384 -13.63 -20.33 50.68
N ARG A 385 -14.39 -19.60 49.83
CA ARG A 385 -15.46 -18.58 50.07
C ARG A 385 -14.96 -17.16 50.40
N THR A 386 -15.19 -16.23 49.48
CA THR A 386 -15.87 -14.95 49.76
C THR A 386 -16.46 -14.39 48.48
N ALA A 387 -17.77 -14.15 48.51
CA ALA A 387 -18.56 -13.54 47.46
C ALA A 387 -18.61 -12.03 47.69
N GLU A 388 -18.50 -11.25 46.62
CA GLU A 388 -19.10 -9.93 46.57
C GLU A 388 -19.85 -9.73 45.25
N ASP A 389 -20.93 -8.99 45.41
CA ASP A 389 -22.18 -8.95 44.66
C ASP A 389 -22.07 -8.02 43.44
N GLY A 390 -22.86 -8.28 42.40
CA GLY A 390 -22.76 -7.55 41.14
C GLY A 390 -23.85 -7.90 40.15
N SER A 391 -25.09 -7.55 40.48
CA SER A 391 -26.28 -7.58 39.64
C SER A 391 -26.00 -7.15 38.18
N SER A 392 -26.29 -8.03 37.23
CA SER A 392 -26.30 -7.71 35.79
C SER A 392 -27.60 -6.93 35.46
N PRO A 393 -27.55 -5.69 34.94
CA PRO A 393 -28.75 -5.04 34.45
C PRO A 393 -29.12 -5.62 33.08
N ALA A 394 -30.35 -6.11 32.96
CA ALA A 394 -30.93 -6.57 31.71
C ALA A 394 -30.80 -5.48 30.62
N GLN A 395 -30.16 -5.83 29.49
CA GLN A 395 -30.06 -4.99 28.31
C GLN A 395 -31.47 -4.74 27.72
N ARG A 396 -32.04 -3.56 28.02
CA ARG A 396 -33.15 -3.00 27.24
C ARG A 396 -32.59 -2.52 25.90
N GLY A 397 -33.13 -3.05 24.80
CA GLY A 397 -32.77 -2.64 23.44
C GLY A 397 -32.88 -1.14 23.21
N MET A 398 -31.91 -0.59 22.50
CA MET A 398 -31.74 0.83 22.26
C MET A 398 -32.70 1.29 21.15
N ILE A 399 -33.72 2.10 21.49
CA ILE A 399 -34.62 2.71 20.49
C ILE A 399 -34.05 4.07 20.10
N LEU A 400 -33.59 4.19 18.85
CA LEU A 400 -33.14 5.46 18.28
C LEU A 400 -34.30 6.20 17.60
N PRO A 401 -34.31 7.55 17.62
CA PRO A 401 -35.32 8.35 16.94
C PRO A 401 -35.19 8.22 15.43
N PHE A 402 -36.18 7.62 14.78
CA PHE A 402 -36.25 7.51 13.32
C PHE A 402 -36.70 8.85 12.72
N VAL A 403 -35.86 9.46 11.87
CA VAL A 403 -36.26 10.63 11.08
C VAL A 403 -36.92 10.12 9.78
N PRO A 404 -38.23 10.38 9.56
CA PRO A 404 -38.94 9.90 8.39
C PRO A 404 -38.49 10.65 7.13
N LEU A 405 -37.85 9.93 6.19
CA LEU A 405 -37.39 10.47 4.90
C LEU A 405 -38.25 9.91 3.76
N SER A 406 -38.68 10.78 2.83
CA SER A 406 -39.35 10.40 1.58
C SER A 406 -38.36 10.35 0.42
N LEU A 407 -38.39 9.27 -0.37
CA LEU A 407 -37.60 9.14 -1.60
C LEU A 407 -38.48 9.46 -2.80
N THR A 408 -38.02 10.29 -3.73
CA THR A 408 -38.69 10.57 -5.01
C THR A 408 -37.69 10.40 -6.14
N PHE A 409 -38.11 9.77 -7.23
CA PHE A 409 -37.30 9.57 -8.42
C PHE A 409 -38.14 9.87 -9.67
N ASP A 410 -37.51 10.44 -10.69
CA ASP A 410 -38.17 10.89 -11.91
C ASP A 410 -37.34 10.46 -13.14
N ASP A 411 -38.03 9.94 -14.16
CA ASP A 411 -37.50 9.52 -15.45
C ASP A 411 -36.26 8.60 -15.37
N VAL A 412 -36.31 7.57 -14.52
CA VAL A 412 -35.21 6.61 -14.37
C VAL A 412 -35.14 5.70 -15.60
N ARG A 413 -34.03 5.81 -16.36
CA ARG A 413 -33.71 4.97 -17.52
C ARG A 413 -32.46 4.15 -17.27
N TYR A 414 -32.43 2.92 -17.76
CA TYR A 414 -31.28 2.03 -17.60
C TYR A 414 -31.14 1.06 -18.77
N SER A 415 -29.96 1.04 -19.39
CA SER A 415 -29.62 0.22 -20.55
C SER A 415 -28.42 -0.68 -20.30
N VAL A 416 -28.43 -1.88 -20.86
CA VAL A 416 -27.31 -2.85 -20.85
C VAL A 416 -26.88 -3.14 -22.28
N ASP A 417 -25.61 -3.43 -22.50
CA ASP A 417 -25.13 -3.84 -23.82
C ASP A 417 -25.78 -5.17 -24.25
N MET A 418 -26.11 -5.29 -25.55
CA MET A 418 -26.89 -6.42 -26.05
C MET A 418 -26.17 -7.77 -25.81
N PRO A 419 -26.81 -8.75 -25.16
CA PRO A 419 -26.22 -10.07 -24.96
C PRO A 419 -25.88 -10.76 -26.29
N PRO A 420 -24.76 -11.50 -26.38
CA PRO A 420 -24.30 -12.12 -27.63
C PRO A 420 -25.30 -13.14 -28.19
N GLU A 421 -26.11 -13.77 -27.33
CA GLU A 421 -27.16 -14.73 -27.72
C GLU A 421 -28.30 -14.07 -28.50
N MET A 422 -28.66 -12.82 -28.18
CA MET A 422 -29.72 -12.07 -28.88
C MET A 422 -29.20 -11.37 -30.14
N LYS A 423 -27.91 -11.02 -30.20
CA LYS A 423 -27.28 -10.57 -31.46
C LYS A 423 -27.28 -11.67 -32.52
N ALA A 424 -27.13 -12.94 -32.12
CA ALA A 424 -27.22 -14.08 -33.02
C ALA A 424 -28.63 -14.32 -33.60
N GLN A 425 -29.68 -13.80 -32.96
CA GLN A 425 -31.08 -13.88 -33.40
C GLN A 425 -31.53 -12.70 -34.29
N GLY A 426 -30.60 -11.82 -34.70
CA GLY A 426 -30.85 -10.80 -35.71
C GLY A 426 -31.39 -9.44 -35.20
N VAL A 427 -31.25 -9.15 -33.90
CA VAL A 427 -31.62 -7.84 -33.34
C VAL A 427 -30.55 -6.79 -33.65
N VAL A 428 -30.96 -5.67 -34.25
CA VAL A 428 -30.07 -4.63 -34.84
C VAL A 428 -29.59 -3.59 -33.81
N GLU A 429 -30.19 -3.53 -32.62
CA GLU A 429 -29.87 -2.53 -31.59
C GLU A 429 -28.65 -2.93 -30.74
N ASP A 430 -27.74 -1.97 -30.48
CA ASP A 430 -26.51 -2.21 -29.71
C ASP A 430 -26.72 -2.25 -28.18
N ARG A 431 -27.84 -1.70 -27.69
CA ARG A 431 -28.16 -1.60 -26.26
C ARG A 431 -29.60 -1.95 -25.98
N LEU A 432 -29.81 -2.81 -25.00
CA LEU A 432 -31.12 -3.19 -24.48
C LEU A 432 -31.51 -2.26 -23.33
N GLU A 433 -32.54 -1.45 -23.52
CA GLU A 433 -33.10 -0.61 -22.46
C GLU A 433 -34.04 -1.42 -21.54
N LEU A 434 -33.61 -1.65 -20.30
CA LEU A 434 -34.35 -2.43 -19.30
C LEU A 434 -35.32 -1.58 -18.48
N LEU A 435 -35.01 -0.30 -18.24
CA LEU A 435 -35.92 0.65 -17.58
C LEU A 435 -36.19 1.81 -18.53
N LYS A 436 -37.47 2.06 -18.83
CA LYS A 436 -37.93 3.04 -19.82
C LYS A 436 -38.65 4.20 -19.14
N GLY A 437 -37.89 5.09 -18.50
CA GLY A 437 -38.39 6.36 -17.94
C GLY A 437 -39.37 6.17 -16.79
N VAL A 438 -38.94 5.48 -15.74
CA VAL A 438 -39.78 5.14 -14.59
C VAL A 438 -39.68 6.23 -13.52
N SER A 439 -40.81 6.79 -13.09
CA SER A 439 -40.92 7.78 -12.00
C SER A 439 -41.73 7.23 -10.82
N GLY A 440 -41.44 7.68 -9.60
CA GLY A 440 -42.16 7.22 -8.40
C GLY A 440 -41.70 7.86 -7.10
N SER A 441 -42.41 7.56 -6.01
CA SER A 441 -42.09 8.08 -4.67
C SER A 441 -42.35 7.05 -3.57
N PHE A 442 -41.45 6.95 -2.59
CA PHE A 442 -41.61 6.17 -1.37
C PHE A 442 -41.76 7.10 -0.17
N ARG A 443 -42.86 6.94 0.57
CA ARG A 443 -43.13 7.72 1.78
C ARG A 443 -42.79 6.91 3.03
N PRO A 444 -42.27 7.55 4.09
CA PRO A 444 -41.97 6.88 5.34
C PRO A 444 -43.26 6.35 5.99
N GLY A 445 -43.20 5.14 6.57
CA GLY A 445 -44.33 4.49 7.24
C GLY A 445 -45.28 3.69 6.34
N VAL A 446 -45.02 3.62 5.03
CA VAL A 446 -45.84 2.86 4.06
C VAL A 446 -45.04 1.68 3.50
N LEU A 447 -45.56 0.46 3.67
CA LEU A 447 -45.03 -0.72 2.99
C LEU A 447 -45.43 -0.67 1.51
N THR A 448 -44.47 -0.41 0.64
CA THR A 448 -44.69 -0.37 -0.81
C THR A 448 -44.17 -1.66 -1.45
N ALA A 449 -45.03 -2.40 -2.12
CA ALA A 449 -44.66 -3.62 -2.84
C ALA A 449 -44.58 -3.37 -4.35
N LEU A 450 -43.48 -3.76 -4.99
CA LEU A 450 -43.31 -3.69 -6.44
C LEU A 450 -43.75 -5.01 -7.09
N MET A 451 -44.86 -5.00 -7.83
CA MET A 451 -45.43 -6.19 -8.47
C MET A 451 -45.42 -6.10 -10.00
N GLY A 452 -45.31 -7.24 -10.66
CA GLY A 452 -45.25 -7.33 -12.12
C GLY A 452 -44.72 -8.68 -12.59
N VAL A 453 -44.91 -8.99 -13.88
CA VAL A 453 -44.50 -10.27 -14.50
C VAL A 453 -42.99 -10.51 -14.41
N SER A 454 -42.56 -11.78 -14.43
CA SER A 454 -41.12 -12.11 -14.44
C SER A 454 -40.43 -11.49 -15.66
N GLY A 455 -39.26 -10.88 -15.47
CA GLY A 455 -38.55 -10.15 -16.54
C GLY A 455 -38.92 -8.67 -16.74
N ALA A 456 -39.95 -8.14 -16.05
CA ALA A 456 -40.38 -6.74 -16.19
C ALA A 456 -39.41 -5.67 -15.61
N GLY A 457 -38.17 -6.03 -15.26
CA GLY A 457 -37.18 -5.08 -14.73
C GLY A 457 -37.34 -4.71 -13.25
N LYS A 458 -38.17 -5.42 -12.49
CA LYS A 458 -38.44 -5.15 -11.05
C LYS A 458 -37.20 -5.11 -10.17
N THR A 459 -36.42 -6.19 -10.21
CA THR A 459 -35.15 -6.29 -9.47
C THR A 459 -34.15 -5.26 -9.98
N THR A 460 -34.14 -5.01 -11.29
CA THR A 460 -33.29 -4.00 -11.93
C THR A 460 -33.61 -2.58 -11.45
N LEU A 461 -34.89 -2.22 -11.33
CA LEU A 461 -35.32 -0.93 -10.77
C LEU A 461 -34.87 -0.79 -9.30
N MET A 462 -35.06 -1.83 -8.49
CA MET A 462 -34.62 -1.82 -7.09
C MET A 462 -33.10 -1.71 -6.95
N ASP A 463 -32.34 -2.37 -7.82
CA ASP A 463 -30.87 -2.31 -7.79
C ASP A 463 -30.31 -0.99 -8.34
N VAL A 464 -31.00 -0.35 -9.29
CA VAL A 464 -30.66 1.00 -9.77
C VAL A 464 -30.96 2.06 -8.70
N LEU A 465 -32.15 2.02 -8.09
CA LEU A 465 -32.55 2.95 -7.02
C LEU A 465 -31.73 2.76 -5.74
N ALA A 466 -31.33 1.52 -5.43
CA ALA A 466 -30.49 1.22 -4.27
C ALA A 466 -29.00 1.49 -4.53
N GLY A 467 -28.60 1.78 -5.78
CA GLY A 467 -27.21 1.85 -6.18
C GLY A 467 -26.50 0.55 -5.78
N ARG A 468 -26.84 -0.59 -6.40
CA ARG A 468 -26.18 -1.88 -6.15
C ARG A 468 -25.41 -2.45 -7.32
N LYS A 469 -25.52 -1.85 -8.51
CA LYS A 469 -24.93 -2.43 -9.74
C LYS A 469 -23.41 -2.19 -9.92
N ASP A 470 -22.80 -1.36 -9.06
CA ASP A 470 -21.36 -0.99 -9.11
C ASP A 470 -20.51 -1.44 -7.89
N TRP A 471 -21.07 -2.15 -6.90
CA TRP A 471 -20.40 -2.37 -5.61
C TRP A 471 -20.11 -3.86 -5.32
N ARG A 472 -18.86 -4.16 -4.92
CA ARG A 472 -18.48 -5.39 -4.21
C ARG A 472 -17.99 -5.02 -2.82
N VAL A 473 -18.89 -5.02 -1.85
CA VAL A 473 -18.63 -4.68 -0.44
C VAL A 473 -19.15 -5.83 0.41
N THR A 474 -18.54 -6.10 1.58
CA THR A 474 -19.04 -7.17 2.46
C THR A 474 -20.34 -6.78 3.16
N VAL A 475 -21.15 -7.75 3.60
CA VAL A 475 -22.42 -7.49 4.31
C VAL A 475 -22.21 -6.61 5.54
N TYR A 476 -21.11 -6.85 6.27
CA TYR A 476 -20.71 -6.03 7.41
C TYR A 476 -20.41 -4.58 7.04
N GLU A 477 -19.58 -4.38 6.02
CA GLU A 477 -19.19 -3.04 5.56
C GLU A 477 -20.39 -2.28 5.00
N SER A 478 -21.34 -2.97 4.35
CA SER A 478 -22.59 -2.38 3.85
C SER A 478 -23.48 -1.89 5.01
N LEU A 479 -23.66 -2.70 6.05
CA LEU A 479 -24.42 -2.32 7.24
C LEU A 479 -23.72 -1.23 8.04
N LEU A 480 -22.39 -1.27 8.12
CA LEU A 480 -21.57 -0.24 8.77
C LEU A 480 -21.65 1.10 8.03
N PHE A 481 -21.60 1.08 6.71
CA PHE A 481 -21.75 2.27 5.88
C PHE A 481 -23.17 2.86 5.98
N SER A 482 -24.20 2.00 5.94
CA SER A 482 -25.60 2.40 6.10
C SER A 482 -25.87 3.02 7.48
N ALA A 483 -25.35 2.40 8.55
CA ALA A 483 -25.44 2.94 9.91
C ALA A 483 -24.68 4.26 10.04
N TRP A 484 -23.53 4.41 9.37
CA TRP A 484 -22.75 5.64 9.39
C TRP A 484 -23.45 6.83 8.70
N LEU A 485 -24.20 6.57 7.62
CA LEU A 485 -24.97 7.58 6.89
C LEU A 485 -26.28 7.96 7.59
N ARG A 486 -26.93 7.01 8.26
CA ARG A 486 -28.27 7.20 8.85
C ARG A 486 -28.25 7.63 10.31
N LEU A 487 -27.14 7.41 11.03
CA LEU A 487 -27.02 7.81 12.44
C LEU A 487 -26.39 9.21 12.58
N PRO A 488 -26.85 10.03 13.54
CA PRO A 488 -26.29 11.35 13.82
C PRO A 488 -24.78 11.31 14.08
N LYS A 489 -24.06 12.38 13.69
CA LYS A 489 -22.59 12.48 13.85
C LYS A 489 -22.12 12.36 15.31
N GLU A 490 -23.00 12.63 16.27
CA GLU A 490 -22.75 12.55 17.73
C GLU A 490 -22.67 11.11 18.26
N VAL A 491 -23.14 10.11 17.49
CA VAL A 491 -23.08 8.71 17.91
C VAL A 491 -21.66 8.18 17.71
N ASP A 492 -21.01 7.83 18.81
CA ASP A 492 -19.65 7.27 18.83
C ASP A 492 -19.51 5.98 17.99
N SER A 493 -18.33 5.81 17.39
CA SER A 493 -17.99 4.69 16.50
C SER A 493 -18.18 3.32 17.15
N ASN A 494 -17.95 3.20 18.46
CA ASN A 494 -18.17 1.96 19.21
C ASN A 494 -19.66 1.64 19.37
N LYS A 495 -20.49 2.66 19.63
CA LYS A 495 -21.95 2.47 19.71
C LYS A 495 -22.55 2.06 18.38
N ARG A 496 -22.04 2.60 17.27
CA ARG A 496 -22.47 2.18 15.91
C ARG A 496 -22.13 0.71 15.63
N LYS A 497 -20.93 0.26 16.00
CA LYS A 497 -20.53 -1.14 15.84
C LYS A 497 -21.43 -2.09 16.63
N ILE A 498 -21.75 -1.74 17.88
CA ILE A 498 -22.66 -2.52 18.72
C ILE A 498 -24.05 -2.61 18.08
N PHE A 499 -24.58 -1.50 17.57
CA PHE A 499 -25.87 -1.49 16.86
C PHE A 499 -25.87 -2.40 15.62
N ILE A 500 -24.78 -2.42 14.84
CA ILE A 500 -24.69 -3.27 13.65
C ILE A 500 -24.57 -4.75 14.04
N GLU A 501 -23.85 -5.07 15.11
CA GLU A 501 -23.80 -6.43 15.67
C GLU A 501 -25.18 -6.89 16.15
N GLU A 502 -25.96 -6.02 16.81
CA GLU A 502 -27.35 -6.30 17.20
C GLU A 502 -28.27 -6.48 15.98
N VAL A 503 -28.15 -5.65 14.95
CA VAL A 503 -28.94 -5.80 13.71
C VAL A 503 -28.58 -7.08 12.96
N MET A 504 -27.29 -7.43 12.88
CA MET A 504 -26.87 -8.69 12.27
C MET A 504 -27.28 -9.91 13.08
N GLU A 505 -27.39 -9.78 14.40
CA GLU A 505 -27.93 -10.81 15.26
C GLU A 505 -29.43 -10.99 15.05
N LEU A 506 -30.17 -9.88 15.01
CA LEU A 506 -31.62 -9.86 14.86
C LEU A 506 -32.09 -10.36 13.49
N VAL A 507 -31.29 -10.15 12.44
CA VAL A 507 -31.56 -10.62 11.07
C VAL A 507 -30.80 -11.92 10.76
N GLU A 508 -30.12 -12.53 11.75
CA GLU A 508 -29.33 -13.76 11.62
C GLU A 508 -28.22 -13.72 10.53
N LEU A 509 -27.69 -12.53 10.21
CA LEU A 509 -26.68 -12.30 9.17
C LEU A 509 -25.22 -12.44 9.66
N LYS A 510 -24.98 -12.75 10.95
CA LYS A 510 -23.62 -12.95 11.50
C LYS A 510 -22.72 -13.90 10.68
N PRO A 511 -23.21 -15.02 10.09
CA PRO A 511 -22.38 -15.91 9.27
C PRO A 511 -21.97 -15.31 7.92
N LEU A 512 -22.74 -14.35 7.41
CA LEU A 512 -22.55 -13.70 6.10
C LEU A 512 -21.76 -12.39 6.22
N ARG A 513 -21.31 -12.04 7.42
CA ARG A 513 -20.58 -10.81 7.77
C ARG A 513 -19.49 -10.44 6.77
N GLU A 514 -18.63 -11.41 6.45
CA GLU A 514 -17.45 -11.25 5.59
C GLU A 514 -17.76 -11.58 4.12
N MET A 515 -18.97 -12.04 3.82
CA MET A 515 -19.34 -12.42 2.46
C MET A 515 -19.48 -11.16 1.60
N LEU A 516 -18.84 -11.17 0.44
CA LEU A 516 -19.03 -10.11 -0.56
C LEU A 516 -20.50 -10.13 -0.99
N TRP A 517 -21.18 -9.01 -0.80
CA TRP A 517 -22.48 -8.79 -1.37
C TRP A 517 -22.32 -8.57 -2.87
N SER A 518 -22.20 -9.64 -3.64
CA SER A 518 -22.47 -9.60 -5.07
C SER A 518 -23.96 -9.85 -5.26
N GLY A 519 -24.66 -8.89 -5.86
CA GLY A 519 -25.99 -9.19 -6.38
C GLY A 519 -25.90 -10.43 -7.26
N PHE A 520 -26.65 -11.47 -6.90
CA PHE A 520 -26.87 -12.65 -7.72
C PHE A 520 -27.41 -12.17 -9.08
N LEU A 521 -26.56 -12.15 -10.10
CA LEU A 521 -26.96 -12.21 -11.50
C LEU A 521 -26.67 -13.64 -11.94
N GLY A 522 -27.72 -14.46 -11.89
CA GLY A 522 -27.88 -15.59 -12.80
C GLY A 522 -28.62 -15.13 -14.03
#